data_AF-A0A9X5XL21-F1
#
_entry.id   AF-A0A9X5XL21-F1
#
_cell.length_a   1.000
_cell.length_b   1.000
_cell.length_c   1.000
_cell.angle_alpha   90.00
_cell.angle_beta   90.00
_cell.angle_gamma   90.00
#
_symmetry.space_group_name_H-M   'P 1'
#
loop_
_entity.id
_entity.type
_entity.pdbx_description
1 polymer ?
#
loop_
_entity_poly.entity_id
_entity_poly.type
_entity_poly.pdbx_seq_one_letter_code
_entity_poly.pdbx_strand_id
1 'polypeptide(L)'
;LRELTADAGARDVRLLLAQASTDLLRTPASEIEAWVDFELRSAEYYSQLAEVCEHRSDVAAAEGFLPSEVAERVHAQTLDDTRRRVSLRGYQDFGARFALAQRRVVLGDEMGLGKTVQAIAVLAHLAADGHSHFLVVCPASVLINWTREIDARSTLRALPVHGAERLDAYEEWRERGGVAITTYDMLHRLPAPDGEGTKPGMVVGDEAHYVK
;
A
#
# COMPACT_ATOMS: atom_id res chain seq x y z
N LEU A 1 -32.85 34.07 4.90
CA LEU A 1 -32.68 34.12 3.42
C LEU A 1 -31.32 34.66 3.01
N ARG A 2 -30.92 35.89 3.39
CA ARG A 2 -29.59 36.44 3.06
C ARG A 2 -28.42 35.62 3.62
N GLU A 3 -28.52 35.14 4.87
CA GLU A 3 -27.53 34.24 5.47
C GLU A 3 -27.44 32.88 4.76
N LEU A 4 -28.58 32.28 4.38
CA LEU A 4 -28.61 31.02 3.62
C LEU A 4 -27.94 31.17 2.24
N THR A 5 -28.16 32.30 1.56
CA THR A 5 -27.47 32.59 0.29
C THR A 5 -26.00 32.92 0.46
N ALA A 6 -25.58 33.46 1.60
CA ALA A 6 -24.17 33.73 1.91
C ALA A 6 -23.43 32.44 2.27
N ASP A 7 -24.04 31.54 3.05
CA ASP A 7 -23.49 30.20 3.37
C ASP A 7 -23.41 29.32 2.11
N ALA A 8 -24.42 29.37 1.23
CA ALA A 8 -24.37 28.69 -0.06
C ALA A 8 -23.30 29.26 -1.01
N GLY A 9 -23.00 30.56 -0.92
CA GLY A 9 -21.90 31.20 -1.64
C GLY A 9 -20.53 30.82 -1.07
N ALA A 10 -20.40 30.75 0.26
CA ALA A 10 -19.17 30.34 0.94
C ALA A 10 -18.81 28.87 0.71
N ARG A 11 -19.81 28.01 0.45
CA ARG A 11 -19.63 26.59 0.14
C ARG A 11 -19.59 26.28 -1.36
N ASP A 12 -19.48 27.29 -2.22
CA ASP A 12 -19.42 27.15 -3.68
C ASP A 12 -20.52 26.25 -4.27
N VAL A 13 -21.72 26.27 -3.68
CA VAL A 13 -22.82 25.35 -4.03
C VAL A 13 -23.21 25.47 -5.51
N ARG A 14 -23.08 26.67 -6.10
CA ARG A 14 -23.32 26.87 -7.54
C ARG A 14 -22.29 26.16 -8.41
N LEU A 15 -21.03 26.16 -8.00
CA LEU A 15 -19.96 25.46 -8.70
C LEU A 15 -20.20 23.95 -8.61
N LEU A 16 -20.52 23.45 -7.42
CA LEU A 16 -20.85 22.04 -7.18
C LEU A 16 -22.04 21.57 -8.01
N LEU A 17 -23.11 22.39 -8.12
CA LEU A 17 -24.26 22.07 -8.97
C LEU A 17 -23.92 22.11 -10.47
N ALA A 18 -23.07 23.04 -10.90
CA ALA A 18 -22.62 23.10 -12.30
C ALA A 18 -21.71 21.91 -12.65
N GLN A 19 -20.84 21.51 -11.73
CA GLN A 19 -19.99 20.32 -11.85
C GLN A 19 -20.86 19.06 -11.95
N ALA A 20 -21.77 18.86 -11.00
CA ALA A 20 -22.68 17.72 -10.98
C ALA A 20 -23.57 17.66 -12.23
N SER A 21 -24.07 18.80 -12.72
CA SER A 21 -24.83 18.86 -13.97
C SER A 21 -23.98 18.48 -15.19
N THR A 22 -22.70 18.86 -15.19
CA THR A 22 -21.78 18.49 -16.28
C THR A 22 -21.49 17.00 -16.26
N ASP A 23 -21.26 16.43 -15.07
CA ASP A 23 -21.00 15.00 -14.89
C ASP A 23 -22.22 14.14 -15.26
N LEU A 24 -23.43 14.58 -14.92
CA LEU A 24 -24.69 13.90 -15.27
C LEU A 24 -24.99 13.94 -16.78
N LEU A 25 -24.50 14.95 -17.49
CA LEU A 25 -24.68 15.10 -18.95
C LEU A 25 -23.54 14.46 -19.76
N ARG A 26 -22.53 13.91 -19.08
CA ARG A 26 -21.43 13.21 -19.73
C ARG A 26 -21.95 11.95 -20.42
N THR A 27 -21.56 11.75 -21.67
CA THR A 27 -21.86 10.50 -22.37
C THR A 27 -21.30 9.32 -21.57
N PRO A 28 -22.08 8.27 -21.30
CA PRO A 28 -21.58 7.09 -20.59
C PRO A 28 -20.36 6.54 -21.35
N ALA A 29 -19.31 6.18 -20.61
CA ALA A 29 -18.18 5.46 -21.19
C ALA A 29 -18.69 4.18 -21.88
N SER A 30 -18.03 3.77 -22.96
CA SER A 30 -18.32 2.46 -23.54
C SER A 30 -18.06 1.35 -22.52
N GLU A 31 -18.70 0.18 -22.66
CA GLU A 31 -18.51 -0.95 -21.74
C GLU A 31 -17.01 -1.31 -21.56
N ILE A 32 -16.23 -1.24 -22.65
CA ILE A 32 -14.81 -1.53 -22.64
C ILE A 32 -14.03 -0.46 -21.85
N GLU A 33 -14.30 0.82 -22.09
CA GLU A 33 -13.63 1.92 -21.37
C GLU A 33 -13.99 1.91 -19.88
N ALA A 34 -15.26 1.67 -19.54
CA ALA A 34 -15.71 1.55 -18.17
C ALA A 34 -15.05 0.37 -17.46
N TRP A 35 -14.91 -0.77 -18.15
CA TRP A 35 -14.26 -1.95 -17.58
C TRP A 35 -12.76 -1.74 -17.37
N VAL A 36 -12.05 -1.11 -18.33
CA VAL A 36 -10.62 -0.80 -18.20
C VAL A 36 -10.38 0.23 -17.09
N ASP A 37 -11.20 1.28 -17.00
CA ASP A 37 -11.10 2.26 -15.93
C ASP A 37 -11.42 1.64 -14.56
N PHE A 38 -12.41 0.75 -14.50
CA PHE A 38 -12.69 -0.04 -13.30
C PHE A 38 -11.54 -0.98 -12.95
N GLU A 39 -10.92 -1.71 -13.87
CA GLU A 39 -9.76 -2.56 -13.55
C GLU A 39 -8.61 -1.77 -12.95
N LEU A 40 -8.35 -0.56 -13.48
CA LEU A 40 -7.28 0.33 -13.01
C LEU A 40 -7.61 1.01 -11.68
N ARG A 41 -8.87 1.31 -11.42
CA ARG A 41 -9.33 2.09 -10.26
C ARG A 41 -10.32 1.36 -9.37
N SER A 42 -10.39 0.04 -9.44
CA SER A 42 -11.43 -0.76 -8.77
C SER A 42 -11.50 -0.47 -7.29
N ALA A 43 -10.37 -0.25 -6.62
CA ALA A 43 -10.36 0.11 -5.21
C ALA A 43 -10.91 1.52 -4.92
N GLU A 44 -10.77 2.49 -5.81
CA GLU A 44 -11.41 3.81 -5.66
C GLU A 44 -12.93 3.67 -5.81
N TYR A 45 -13.38 2.91 -6.82
CA TYR A 45 -14.80 2.60 -7.00
C TYR A 45 -15.37 1.84 -5.80
N TYR A 46 -14.67 0.82 -5.29
CA TYR A 46 -15.10 0.11 -4.09
C TYR A 46 -15.07 1.01 -2.85
N SER A 47 -14.14 1.96 -2.75
CA SER A 47 -14.08 2.93 -1.64
C SER A 47 -15.25 3.92 -1.70
N GLN A 48 -15.58 4.44 -2.89
CA GLN A 48 -16.73 5.33 -3.09
C GLN A 48 -18.04 4.57 -2.90
N LEU A 49 -18.13 3.34 -3.42
CA LEU A 49 -19.28 2.47 -3.21
C LEU A 49 -19.43 2.16 -1.72
N ALA A 50 -18.34 1.90 -0.99
CA ALA A 50 -18.35 1.75 0.45
C ALA A 50 -18.78 3.06 1.15
N GLU A 51 -18.31 4.24 0.73
CA GLU A 51 -18.77 5.51 1.33
C GLU A 51 -20.28 5.75 1.11
N VAL A 52 -20.78 5.41 -0.07
CA VAL A 52 -22.20 5.54 -0.45
C VAL A 52 -23.07 4.46 0.21
N CYS A 53 -22.55 3.23 0.35
CA CYS A 53 -23.28 2.09 0.92
C CYS A 53 -23.08 1.92 2.43
N GLU A 54 -22.00 2.42 3.01
CA GLU A 54 -21.51 2.07 4.35
C GLU A 54 -21.20 3.27 5.23
N HIS A 55 -22.25 3.84 5.80
CA HIS A 55 -22.10 4.41 7.13
C HIS A 55 -21.87 3.35 8.24
N ARG A 56 -21.74 2.02 7.99
CA ARG A 56 -21.84 1.01 9.08
C ARG A 56 -21.13 -0.38 9.04
N SER A 57 -20.50 -0.93 7.99
CA SER A 57 -20.08 -2.37 8.02
C SER A 57 -18.58 -2.71 7.97
N ASP A 58 -17.76 -2.18 7.05
CA ASP A 58 -16.39 -2.72 6.90
C ASP A 58 -15.42 -2.31 8.02
N VAL A 59 -15.60 -1.12 8.59
CA VAL A 59 -14.73 -0.61 9.67
C VAL A 59 -14.83 -1.49 10.92
N ALA A 60 -16.04 -1.88 11.32
CA ALA A 60 -16.25 -2.77 12.47
C ALA A 60 -15.75 -4.20 12.24
N ALA A 61 -15.76 -4.68 10.99
CA ALA A 61 -15.24 -5.99 10.63
C ALA A 61 -13.70 -6.03 10.68
N ALA A 62 -13.03 -4.96 10.25
CA ALA A 62 -11.58 -4.81 10.34
C ALA A 62 -11.09 -4.55 11.78
N GLU A 63 -11.88 -3.83 12.59
CA GLU A 63 -11.52 -3.42 13.94
C GLU A 63 -11.93 -4.39 15.05
N GLY A 64 -12.80 -5.37 14.77
CA GLY A 64 -13.62 -6.07 15.76
C GLY A 64 -12.89 -6.78 16.92
N PHE A 65 -11.55 -6.81 16.92
CA PHE A 65 -10.71 -7.42 17.95
C PHE A 65 -9.58 -6.52 18.47
N LEU A 66 -9.48 -5.26 18.03
CA LEU A 66 -8.41 -4.35 18.47
C LEU A 66 -8.84 -3.52 19.69
N PRO A 67 -7.95 -3.31 20.69
CA PRO A 67 -8.18 -2.34 21.74
C PRO A 67 -8.42 -0.94 21.16
N SER A 68 -9.32 -0.15 21.75
CA SER A 68 -9.72 1.17 21.23
C SER A 68 -8.52 2.11 20.98
N GLU A 69 -7.54 2.11 21.89
CA GLU A 69 -6.30 2.91 21.74
C GLU A 69 -5.49 2.53 20.48
N VAL A 70 -5.52 1.26 20.10
CA VAL A 70 -4.83 0.78 18.90
C VAL A 70 -5.59 1.22 17.65
N ALA A 71 -6.91 1.08 17.64
CA ALA A 71 -7.75 1.52 16.53
C ALA A 71 -7.62 3.05 16.30
N GLU A 72 -7.64 3.86 17.37
CA GLU A 72 -7.45 5.30 17.29
C GLU A 72 -6.09 5.69 16.70
N ARG A 73 -5.01 5.01 17.11
CA ARG A 73 -3.68 5.22 16.54
C ARG A 73 -3.61 4.87 15.05
N VAL A 74 -4.32 3.82 14.62
CA VAL A 74 -4.37 3.41 13.22
C VAL A 74 -5.10 4.47 12.38
N HIS A 75 -6.22 5.00 12.89
CA HIS A 75 -6.96 6.06 12.21
C HIS A 75 -6.19 7.37 12.11
N ALA A 76 -5.43 7.71 13.16
CA ALA A 76 -4.56 8.90 13.16
C ALA A 76 -3.30 8.73 12.28
N GLN A 77 -2.94 7.50 11.91
CA GLN A 77 -1.78 7.21 11.08
C GLN A 77 -2.06 7.57 9.62
N THR A 78 -1.31 8.52 9.07
CA THR A 78 -1.38 8.87 7.65
C THR A 78 -0.69 7.81 6.80
N LEU A 79 -1.21 7.60 5.58
CA LEU A 79 -0.62 6.73 4.58
C LEU A 79 -0.40 7.53 3.28
N ASP A 80 0.82 8.03 3.10
CA ASP A 80 1.29 8.67 1.86
C ASP A 80 1.25 7.68 0.68
N ASP A 81 0.57 8.08 -0.40
CA ASP A 81 0.38 7.28 -1.61
C ASP A 81 1.17 7.77 -2.83
N THR A 82 2.01 8.80 -2.69
CA THR A 82 2.76 9.43 -3.79
C THR A 82 3.65 8.45 -4.57
N ARG A 83 4.13 7.39 -3.90
CA ARG A 83 4.97 6.33 -4.49
C ARG A 83 4.23 5.03 -4.77
N ARG A 84 2.90 5.02 -4.57
CA ARG A 84 2.01 3.87 -4.85
C ARG A 84 1.28 4.12 -6.18
N ARG A 85 1.13 3.08 -7.00
CA ARG A 85 0.48 3.15 -8.32
C ARG A 85 -0.95 2.61 -8.34
N VAL A 86 -1.40 2.05 -7.22
CA VAL A 86 -2.71 1.39 -7.09
C VAL A 86 -3.47 1.96 -5.90
N SER A 87 -4.80 1.95 -5.96
CA SER A 87 -5.65 2.24 -4.81
C SER A 87 -5.78 1.00 -3.90
N LEU A 88 -6.02 1.25 -2.61
CA LEU A 88 -6.21 0.20 -1.60
C LEU A 88 -7.70 0.07 -1.28
N ARG A 89 -8.16 -1.16 -1.00
CA ARG A 89 -9.47 -1.38 -0.37
C ARG A 89 -9.42 -0.92 1.09
N GLY A 90 -10.56 -0.60 1.69
CA GLY A 90 -10.64 -0.07 3.07
C GLY A 90 -9.86 -0.91 4.09
N TYR A 91 -10.03 -2.24 4.07
CA TYR A 91 -9.26 -3.13 4.96
C TYR A 91 -7.75 -3.18 4.64
N GLN A 92 -7.33 -2.92 3.40
CA GLN A 92 -5.92 -2.88 3.01
C GLN A 92 -5.26 -1.57 3.45
N ASP A 93 -5.97 -0.45 3.33
CA ASP A 93 -5.54 0.84 3.89
C ASP A 93 -5.40 0.74 5.41
N PHE A 94 -6.41 0.15 6.08
CA PHE A 94 -6.36 -0.10 7.52
C PHE A 94 -5.16 -0.98 7.91
N GLY A 95 -4.94 -2.11 7.22
CA GLY A 95 -3.81 -3.00 7.47
C GLY A 95 -2.45 -2.33 7.30
N ALA A 96 -2.30 -1.48 6.28
CA ALA A 96 -1.07 -0.71 6.04
C ALA A 96 -0.83 0.34 7.15
N ARG A 97 -1.86 1.09 7.54
CA ARG A 97 -1.79 2.05 8.65
C ARG A 97 -1.51 1.35 9.98
N PHE A 98 -2.09 0.18 10.19
CA PHE A 98 -1.82 -0.65 11.36
C PHE A 98 -0.35 -1.08 11.44
N ALA A 99 0.22 -1.53 10.32
CA ALA A 99 1.64 -1.87 10.25
C ALA A 99 2.55 -0.67 10.57
N LEU A 100 2.23 0.52 10.05
CA LEU A 100 2.96 1.77 10.34
C LEU A 100 2.85 2.18 11.80
N ALA A 101 1.64 2.15 12.36
CA ALA A 101 1.38 2.56 13.74
C ALA A 101 2.12 1.65 14.73
N GLN A 102 2.04 0.32 14.55
CA GLN A 102 2.62 -0.66 15.49
C GLN A 102 4.09 -0.98 15.24
N ARG A 103 4.63 -0.70 14.04
CA ARG A 103 6.02 -0.94 13.58
C ARG A 103 6.45 -2.41 13.48
N ARG A 104 6.06 -3.26 14.43
CA ARG A 104 6.35 -4.71 14.45
C ARG A 104 5.05 -5.48 14.48
N VAL A 105 4.63 -5.99 13.33
CA VAL A 105 3.33 -6.65 13.16
C VAL A 105 3.44 -7.96 12.40
N VAL A 106 2.48 -8.83 12.63
CA VAL A 106 2.20 -9.99 11.79
C VAL A 106 0.85 -9.75 11.13
N LEU A 107 0.82 -9.73 9.80
CA LEU A 107 -0.41 -9.62 9.02
C LEU A 107 -0.97 -11.04 8.81
N GLY A 108 -1.97 -11.39 9.62
CA GLY A 108 -2.59 -12.72 9.65
C GLY A 108 -3.81 -12.88 8.75
N ASP A 109 -4.07 -11.92 7.85
CA ASP A 109 -5.24 -11.91 6.98
C ASP A 109 -5.33 -13.21 6.14
N GLU A 110 -6.54 -13.58 5.75
CA GLU A 110 -6.80 -14.71 4.85
C GLU A 110 -5.93 -14.66 3.56
N MET A 111 -5.61 -15.84 3.04
CA MET A 111 -4.88 -15.96 1.78
C MET A 111 -5.70 -15.30 0.66
N GLY A 112 -5.07 -14.45 -0.16
CA GLY A 112 -5.75 -13.74 -1.25
C GLY A 112 -6.30 -12.35 -0.93
N LEU A 113 -6.29 -11.91 0.33
CA LEU A 113 -6.72 -10.55 0.71
C LEU A 113 -5.72 -9.43 0.33
N GLY A 114 -4.56 -9.77 -0.25
CA GLY A 114 -3.61 -8.77 -0.73
C GLY A 114 -2.66 -8.23 0.34
N LYS A 115 -2.18 -9.08 1.25
CA LYS A 115 -1.10 -8.75 2.20
C LYS A 115 0.13 -8.14 1.51
N THR A 116 0.46 -8.62 0.32
CA THR A 116 1.54 -8.07 -0.51
C THR A 116 1.30 -6.61 -0.87
N VAL A 117 0.07 -6.22 -1.26
CA VAL A 117 -0.22 -4.82 -1.59
C VAL A 117 -0.21 -3.93 -0.35
N GLN A 118 -0.65 -4.44 0.80
CA GLN A 118 -0.54 -3.74 2.09
C GLN A 118 0.94 -3.47 2.43
N ALA A 119 1.80 -4.49 2.31
CA ALA A 119 3.24 -4.34 2.56
C ALA A 119 3.89 -3.35 1.57
N ILE A 120 3.55 -3.42 0.28
CA ILE A 120 4.03 -2.45 -0.72
C ILE A 120 3.58 -1.03 -0.40
N ALA A 121 2.36 -0.84 0.11
CA ALA A 121 1.89 0.48 0.53
C ALA A 121 2.72 1.04 1.69
N VAL A 122 3.11 0.20 2.66
CA VAL A 122 4.00 0.60 3.75
C VAL A 122 5.40 0.97 3.22
N LEU A 123 5.94 0.18 2.29
CA LEU A 123 7.23 0.49 1.63
C LEU A 123 7.17 1.83 0.90
N ALA A 124 6.10 2.08 0.15
CA ALA A 124 5.90 3.31 -0.60
C ALA A 124 5.81 4.53 0.33
N HIS A 125 5.08 4.41 1.44
CA HIS A 125 4.97 5.46 2.46
C HIS A 125 6.33 5.79 3.08
N LEU A 126 7.07 4.78 3.54
CA LEU A 126 8.40 5.00 4.13
C LEU A 126 9.37 5.59 3.11
N ALA A 127 9.24 5.24 1.83
CA ALA A 127 10.04 5.84 0.77
C ALA A 127 9.70 7.30 0.48
N ALA A 128 8.45 7.70 0.69
CA ALA A 128 8.06 9.11 0.67
C ALA A 128 8.63 9.87 1.89
N ASP A 129 8.72 9.21 3.05
CA ASP A 129 9.33 9.74 4.29
C ASP A 129 10.88 9.73 4.28
N GLY A 130 11.50 9.38 3.15
CA GLY A 130 12.95 9.47 2.95
C GLY A 130 13.75 8.18 3.20
N HIS A 131 13.09 7.07 3.53
CA HIS A 131 13.77 5.76 3.57
C HIS A 131 14.10 5.27 2.16
N SER A 132 15.33 4.82 1.93
CA SER A 132 15.77 4.38 0.61
C SER A 132 16.01 2.87 0.50
N HIS A 133 16.16 2.15 1.62
CA HIS A 133 16.59 0.76 1.62
C HIS A 133 15.56 -0.12 2.30
N PHE A 134 15.05 -1.12 1.58
CA PHE A 134 14.06 -2.07 2.08
C PHE A 134 14.47 -3.50 1.75
N LEU A 135 13.99 -4.44 2.56
CA LEU A 135 14.27 -5.86 2.39
C LEU A 135 12.99 -6.69 2.45
N VAL A 136 12.79 -7.55 1.46
CA VAL A 136 11.76 -8.57 1.42
C VAL A 136 12.44 -9.93 1.46
N VAL A 137 12.01 -10.78 2.39
CA VAL A 137 12.48 -12.14 2.55
C VAL A 137 11.31 -13.08 2.33
N CYS A 138 11.37 -13.91 1.29
CA CYS A 138 10.26 -14.75 0.89
C CYS A 138 10.73 -16.12 0.37
N PRO A 139 9.84 -17.12 0.25
CA PRO A 139 10.17 -18.36 -0.48
C PRO A 139 10.60 -18.08 -1.93
N ALA A 140 11.49 -18.91 -2.47
CA ALA A 140 11.99 -18.76 -3.84
C ALA A 140 10.86 -18.78 -4.90
N SER A 141 9.78 -19.52 -4.62
CA SER A 141 8.60 -19.62 -5.50
C SER A 141 7.86 -18.30 -5.70
N VAL A 142 7.90 -17.39 -4.73
CA VAL A 142 7.16 -16.11 -4.76
C VAL A 142 8.06 -14.91 -5.00
N LEU A 143 9.38 -15.10 -5.10
CA LEU A 143 10.35 -14.02 -5.33
C LEU A 143 10.04 -13.23 -6.60
N ILE A 144 9.80 -13.93 -7.71
CA ILE A 144 9.46 -13.31 -8.99
C ILE A 144 8.12 -12.57 -8.90
N ASN A 145 7.16 -13.10 -8.13
CA ASN A 145 5.88 -12.43 -7.90
C ASN A 145 6.08 -11.12 -7.15
N TRP A 146 6.87 -11.11 -6.08
CA TRP A 146 7.24 -9.90 -5.35
C TRP A 146 7.88 -8.85 -6.25
N THR A 147 8.84 -9.25 -7.09
CA THR A 147 9.48 -8.33 -8.05
C THR A 147 8.44 -7.67 -8.95
N ARG A 148 7.58 -8.47 -9.58
CA ARG A 148 6.51 -7.98 -10.46
C ARG A 148 5.53 -7.06 -9.74
N GLU A 149 5.11 -7.43 -8.53
CA GLU A 149 4.15 -6.63 -7.77
C GLU A 149 4.74 -5.30 -7.32
N ILE A 150 5.99 -5.26 -6.86
CA ILE A 150 6.66 -4.00 -6.48
C ILE A 150 6.74 -3.06 -7.67
N ASP A 151 7.22 -3.56 -8.82
CA ASP A 151 7.35 -2.75 -10.04
C ASP A 151 5.99 -2.29 -10.57
N ALA A 152 4.96 -3.14 -10.50
CA ALA A 152 3.62 -2.79 -10.99
C ALA A 152 2.89 -1.81 -10.06
N ARG A 153 3.03 -1.97 -8.74
CA ARG A 153 2.17 -1.32 -7.74
C ARG A 153 2.84 -0.12 -7.05
N SER A 154 4.11 0.15 -7.33
CA SER A 154 4.84 1.27 -6.74
C SER A 154 5.84 1.88 -7.72
N THR A 155 6.43 3.02 -7.35
CA THR A 155 7.56 3.61 -8.07
C THR A 155 8.92 3.11 -7.57
N LEU A 156 8.94 2.12 -6.68
CA LEU A 156 10.16 1.57 -6.08
C LEU A 156 10.84 0.61 -7.05
N ARG A 157 12.17 0.52 -6.97
CA ARG A 157 12.95 -0.45 -7.76
C ARG A 157 13.03 -1.78 -7.02
N ALA A 158 12.57 -2.85 -7.65
CA ALA A 158 12.76 -4.20 -7.17
C ALA A 158 14.13 -4.75 -7.59
N LEU A 159 14.91 -5.28 -6.64
CA LEU A 159 16.23 -5.87 -6.86
C LEU A 159 16.21 -7.33 -6.38
N PRO A 160 16.05 -8.31 -7.29
CA PRO A 160 16.08 -9.73 -6.93
C PRO A 160 17.50 -10.15 -6.56
N VAL A 161 17.78 -10.27 -5.26
CA VAL A 161 19.06 -10.72 -4.70
C VAL A 161 19.06 -12.25 -4.64
N HIS A 162 19.08 -12.87 -5.83
CA HIS A 162 19.04 -14.32 -6.01
C HIS A 162 19.79 -14.74 -7.29
N GLY A 163 20.13 -16.03 -7.41
CA GLY A 163 20.81 -16.57 -8.58
C GLY A 163 22.31 -16.22 -8.66
N ALA A 164 22.84 -16.17 -9.88
CA ALA A 164 24.26 -15.93 -10.15
C ALA A 164 24.67 -14.47 -9.87
N GLU A 165 23.81 -13.51 -10.24
CA GLU A 165 24.06 -12.05 -10.17
C GLU A 165 23.73 -11.44 -8.80
N ARG A 166 23.46 -12.28 -7.79
CA ARG A 166 23.01 -11.85 -6.46
C ARG A 166 23.95 -10.87 -5.76
N LEU A 167 25.26 -10.99 -5.96
CA LEU A 167 26.24 -10.14 -5.27
C LEU A 167 26.19 -8.74 -5.86
N ASP A 168 26.17 -8.64 -7.19
CA ASP A 168 26.03 -7.39 -7.93
C ASP A 168 24.71 -6.69 -7.58
N ALA A 169 23.59 -7.44 -7.53
CA ALA A 169 22.30 -6.90 -7.13
C ALA A 169 22.28 -6.40 -5.67
N TYR A 170 23.00 -7.07 -4.77
CA TYR A 170 23.14 -6.64 -3.37
C TYR A 170 24.00 -5.39 -3.24
N GLU A 171 25.11 -5.30 -3.98
CA GLU A 171 25.95 -4.10 -4.03
C GLU A 171 25.19 -2.91 -4.61
N GLU A 172 24.45 -3.11 -5.71
CA GLU A 172 23.59 -2.05 -6.27
C GLU A 172 22.54 -1.58 -5.25
N TRP A 173 21.90 -2.50 -4.53
CA TRP A 173 20.98 -2.15 -3.46
C TRP A 173 21.65 -1.34 -2.36
N ARG A 174 22.85 -1.73 -1.92
CA ARG A 174 23.61 -1.00 -0.90
C ARG A 174 23.91 0.43 -1.32
N GLU A 175 24.35 0.63 -2.56
CA GLU A 175 24.73 1.94 -3.09
C GLU A 175 23.54 2.85 -3.40
N ARG A 176 22.51 2.32 -4.06
CA ARG A 176 21.44 3.12 -4.66
C ARG A 176 20.10 3.04 -3.96
N GLY A 177 19.93 2.09 -3.05
CA GLY A 177 18.65 1.77 -2.42
C GLY A 177 17.64 1.13 -3.39
N GLY A 178 16.48 0.81 -2.84
CA GLY A 178 15.41 0.05 -3.48
C GLY A 178 14.90 -1.05 -2.55
N VAL A 179 14.18 -1.99 -3.13
CA VAL A 179 13.65 -3.16 -2.41
C VAL A 179 14.46 -4.38 -2.82
N ALA A 180 15.38 -4.81 -1.94
CA ALA A 180 16.07 -6.08 -2.11
C ALA A 180 15.10 -7.23 -1.80
N ILE A 181 15.00 -8.20 -2.70
CA ILE A 181 14.12 -9.36 -2.54
C ILE A 181 14.99 -10.60 -2.51
N THR A 182 14.97 -11.33 -1.41
CA THR A 182 15.83 -12.50 -1.20
C THR A 182 15.07 -13.64 -0.54
N THR A 183 15.73 -14.77 -0.36
CA THR A 183 15.17 -15.94 0.31
C THR A 183 15.77 -16.12 1.69
N TYR A 184 15.07 -16.86 2.57
CA TYR A 184 15.57 -17.16 3.91
C TYR A 184 16.96 -17.82 3.90
N ASP A 185 17.19 -18.80 3.00
CA ASP A 185 18.50 -19.46 2.84
C ASP A 185 19.59 -18.48 2.41
N MET A 186 19.25 -17.54 1.53
CA MET A 186 20.19 -16.55 1.01
C MET A 186 20.51 -15.45 2.02
N LEU A 187 19.54 -15.07 2.86
CA LEU A 187 19.71 -14.05 3.88
C LEU A 187 20.88 -14.36 4.83
N HIS A 188 21.06 -15.63 5.19
CA HIS A 188 22.17 -16.07 6.05
C HIS A 188 23.55 -16.00 5.38
N ARG A 189 23.59 -15.91 4.05
CA ARG A 189 24.83 -15.88 3.26
C ARG A 189 25.19 -14.47 2.81
N LEU A 190 24.26 -13.53 2.93
CA LEU A 190 24.56 -12.13 2.65
C LEU A 190 25.49 -11.59 3.73
N PRO A 191 26.47 -10.74 3.37
CA PRO A 191 27.29 -10.06 4.36
C PRO A 191 26.35 -9.37 5.34
N ALA A 192 26.51 -9.68 6.63
CA ALA A 192 25.75 -8.99 7.64
C ALA A 192 26.00 -7.48 7.46
N PRO A 193 24.99 -6.63 7.71
CA PRO A 193 25.22 -5.21 7.83
C PRO A 193 26.04 -4.99 9.11
N ASP A 194 27.33 -5.29 9.05
CA ASP A 194 28.30 -5.07 10.13
C ASP A 194 28.24 -3.59 10.47
N GLY A 195 27.79 -3.22 11.69
CA GLY A 195 27.86 -1.91 12.37
C GLY A 195 27.58 -0.60 11.59
N GLU A 196 28.26 -0.42 10.47
CA GLU A 196 28.23 0.63 9.45
C GLU A 196 27.40 0.26 8.19
N GLY A 197 26.88 -0.97 8.09
CA GLY A 197 26.04 -1.40 6.97
C GLY A 197 24.69 -0.69 6.90
N THR A 198 24.17 -0.50 5.67
CA THR A 198 22.89 0.19 5.44
C THR A 198 21.74 -0.58 6.10
N LYS A 199 21.14 0.01 7.13
CA LYS A 199 19.99 -0.59 7.82
C LYS A 199 18.72 -0.37 6.98
N PRO A 200 17.96 -1.43 6.67
CA PRO A 200 16.71 -1.27 5.95
C PRO A 200 15.70 -0.50 6.82
N GLY A 201 14.94 0.41 6.21
CA GLY A 201 13.83 1.11 6.85
C GLY A 201 12.66 0.19 7.16
N MET A 202 12.55 -0.93 6.43
CA MET A 202 11.57 -2.00 6.68
C MET A 202 12.11 -3.34 6.21
N VAL A 203 11.80 -4.40 6.98
CA VAL A 203 11.97 -5.79 6.58
C VAL A 203 10.61 -6.46 6.53
N VAL A 204 10.29 -7.10 5.41
CA VAL A 204 9.08 -7.90 5.21
C VAL A 204 9.50 -9.37 5.17
N GLY A 205 8.94 -10.19 6.06
CA GLY A 205 9.05 -11.64 6.00
C GLY A 205 7.76 -12.23 5.48
N ASP A 206 7.79 -12.80 4.28
CA ASP A 206 6.65 -13.52 3.70
C ASP A 206 6.72 -15.00 4.06
N GLU A 207 5.57 -15.61 4.29
CA GLU A 207 5.44 -17.00 4.76
C GLU A 207 6.39 -17.33 5.95
N ALA A 208 6.36 -16.50 6.99
CA ALA A 208 7.28 -16.58 8.12
C ALA A 208 7.27 -17.93 8.87
N HIS A 209 6.30 -18.80 8.61
CA HIS A 209 6.28 -20.18 9.11
C HIS A 209 7.47 -21.04 8.60
N TYR A 210 8.20 -20.57 7.57
CA TYR A 210 9.46 -21.18 7.14
C TYR A 210 10.66 -20.85 8.04
N VAL A 211 10.54 -19.88 8.95
CA VAL A 211 11.57 -19.57 9.95
C VAL A 211 11.45 -20.56 11.10
N LYS A 212 12.41 -21.49 11.22
CA LYS A 212 12.54 -22.43 12.35
C LYS A 212 13.75 -22.11 13.19
#